data_AF-A0A929K1P1-F1
#
_entry.id   AF-A0A929K1P1-F1
#
_cell.length_a   1.000
_cell.length_b   1.000
_cell.length_c   1.000
_cell.angle_alpha   90.00
_cell.angle_beta   90.00
_cell.angle_gamma   90.00
#
_symmetry.space_group_name_H-M   'P 1'
#
loop_
_entity.id
_entity.type
_entity.pdbx_description
1 polymer ?
#
loop_
_entity_poly.entity_id
_entity_poly.type
_entity_poly.pdbx_seq_one_letter_code
_entity_poly.pdbx_strand_id
1 'polypeptide(L)'
;MMHLTYSLHKITEPEQFGFSAADYSRFKYGDAEVARSFGNSLAQGFIEEHLNGEPITSQLVVISSPYSFIPTATYTLKNYFVSALNRWLAHHNLPVVQEAKVHRTITYKEDYGELDAEQRLKLIGNDSFHIDKDFIKGKTLLFLDDIKITGSHEHMIMKMVDEYGLDNNIFMLYFAELINKGIHPSIENYLNYYQVQTIFDLDSIILSGKFSINTRIVKYILNYDHDSFRVFLQNKPEDFINNLYDMALGNGYHTMECYQPNLNYIKKQLSVFNKNLA
;
A
#
# COMPACT_ATOMS: atom_id res chain seq x y z
N MET A 1 -10.90 -9.51 -24.09
CA MET A 1 -10.33 -9.15 -22.78
C MET A 1 -8.93 -9.74 -22.70
N MET A 2 -7.93 -8.90 -22.48
CA MET A 2 -6.55 -9.32 -22.26
C MET A 2 -6.20 -9.12 -20.78
N HIS A 3 -5.61 -10.13 -20.15
CA HIS A 3 -5.05 -10.05 -18.80
C HIS A 3 -3.54 -10.30 -18.89
N LEU A 4 -2.75 -9.31 -18.50
CA LEU A 4 -1.29 -9.38 -18.50
C LEU A 4 -0.76 -9.07 -17.11
N THR A 5 0.27 -9.81 -16.70
CA THR A 5 1.07 -9.49 -15.52
C THR A 5 2.40 -8.92 -15.97
N TYR A 6 2.78 -7.79 -15.42
CA TYR A 6 4.11 -7.19 -15.59
C TYR A 6 4.73 -6.96 -14.22
N SER A 7 5.97 -7.42 -14.06
CA SER A 7 6.80 -7.16 -12.88
C SER A 7 8.16 -6.66 -13.31
N LEU A 8 8.62 -5.54 -12.76
CA LEU A 8 9.94 -4.99 -13.09
C LEU A 8 11.05 -5.95 -12.66
N HIS A 9 11.00 -6.43 -11.42
CA HIS A 9 11.98 -7.36 -10.88
C HIS A 9 11.41 -8.77 -10.74
N LYS A 10 12.17 -9.78 -11.15
CA LYS A 10 11.80 -11.20 -11.05
C LYS A 10 12.71 -11.87 -10.02
N ILE A 11 12.15 -12.30 -8.89
CA ILE A 11 12.88 -12.94 -7.81
C ILE A 11 12.98 -14.43 -8.11
N THR A 12 14.19 -14.87 -8.48
CA THR A 12 14.51 -16.27 -8.76
C THR A 12 15.31 -16.91 -7.64
N GLU A 13 16.00 -16.12 -6.82
CA GLU A 13 16.87 -16.60 -5.74
C GLU A 13 16.60 -15.82 -4.44
N PRO A 14 16.73 -16.45 -3.25
CA PRO A 14 16.41 -15.83 -1.96
C PRO A 14 17.24 -14.59 -1.59
N GLU A 15 18.35 -14.36 -2.28
CA GLU A 15 19.31 -13.27 -1.98
C GLU A 15 19.47 -12.30 -3.16
N GLN A 16 18.84 -12.59 -4.31
CA GLN A 16 18.93 -11.77 -5.52
C GLN A 16 17.54 -11.24 -5.90
N PHE A 17 17.22 -10.04 -5.41
CA PHE A 17 15.92 -9.42 -5.63
C PHE A 17 15.87 -8.49 -6.85
N GLY A 18 17.03 -8.00 -7.32
CA GLY A 18 17.10 -6.91 -8.30
C GLY A 18 16.90 -5.51 -7.69
N PHE A 19 16.67 -5.42 -6.37
CA PHE A 19 16.55 -4.18 -5.60
C PHE A 19 17.09 -4.39 -4.18
N SER A 20 17.29 -3.29 -3.44
CA SER A 20 17.76 -3.32 -2.05
C SER A 20 16.65 -3.77 -1.10
N ALA A 21 16.89 -4.84 -0.32
CA ALA A 21 15.97 -5.29 0.73
C ALA A 21 15.77 -4.22 1.82
N ALA A 22 16.81 -3.44 2.12
CA ALA A 22 16.72 -2.32 3.06
C ALA A 22 15.79 -1.22 2.52
N ASP A 23 15.91 -0.90 1.23
CA ASP A 23 15.03 0.09 0.59
C ASP A 23 13.59 -0.41 0.60
N TYR A 24 13.35 -1.68 0.25
CA TYR A 24 12.01 -2.25 0.30
C TYR A 24 11.40 -2.18 1.72
N SER A 25 12.16 -2.54 2.75
CA SER A 25 11.73 -2.41 4.14
C SER A 25 11.35 -0.94 4.45
N ARG A 26 12.23 0.02 4.16
CA ARG A 26 11.97 1.46 4.37
C ARG A 26 10.74 1.96 3.62
N PHE A 27 10.55 1.53 2.37
CA PHE A 27 9.39 1.83 1.55
C PHE A 27 8.08 1.38 2.24
N LYS A 28 8.03 0.15 2.75
CA LYS A 28 6.85 -0.37 3.46
C LYS A 28 6.54 0.44 4.73
N TYR A 29 7.55 1.07 5.31
CA TYR A 29 7.45 1.95 6.47
C TYR A 29 7.44 3.45 6.13
N GLY A 30 7.14 3.81 4.89
CA GLY A 30 6.73 5.19 4.54
C GLY A 30 7.85 6.10 4.07
N ASP A 31 9.00 5.55 3.66
CA ASP A 31 10.04 6.33 3.00
C ASP A 31 9.59 6.72 1.58
N ALA A 32 9.18 7.98 1.40
CA ALA A 32 8.67 8.45 0.11
C ALA A 32 9.78 8.65 -0.94
N GLU A 33 11.06 8.82 -0.54
CA GLU A 33 12.15 8.89 -1.50
C GLU A 33 12.43 7.52 -2.12
N VAL A 34 12.36 6.45 -1.33
CA VAL A 34 12.41 5.09 -1.87
C VAL A 34 11.19 4.84 -2.76
N ALA A 35 9.98 5.21 -2.31
CA ALA A 35 8.77 5.08 -3.13
C ALA A 35 8.88 5.82 -4.47
N ARG A 36 9.53 7.00 -4.48
CA ARG A 36 9.83 7.76 -5.70
C ARG A 36 10.76 7.01 -6.64
N SER A 37 11.84 6.44 -6.10
CA SER A 37 12.77 5.62 -6.88
C SER A 37 12.04 4.44 -7.52
N PHE A 38 11.32 3.66 -6.73
CA PHE A 38 10.58 2.48 -7.20
C PHE A 38 9.50 2.83 -8.22
N GLY A 39 8.70 3.88 -7.97
CA GLY A 39 7.66 4.31 -8.88
C GLY A 39 8.19 4.78 -10.24
N ASN A 40 9.31 5.54 -10.23
CA ASN A 40 9.95 5.98 -11.46
C ASN A 40 10.54 4.80 -12.26
N SER A 41 11.24 3.89 -11.60
CA SER A 41 11.81 2.69 -12.26
C SER A 41 10.73 1.79 -12.83
N LEU A 42 9.62 1.59 -12.10
CA LEU A 42 8.49 0.81 -12.59
C LEU A 42 7.84 1.44 -13.81
N ALA A 43 7.67 2.77 -13.81
CA ALA A 43 7.12 3.49 -14.96
C ALA A 43 8.02 3.37 -16.18
N GLN A 44 9.33 3.55 -16.00
CA GLN A 44 10.31 3.41 -17.07
C GLN A 44 10.27 2.01 -17.69
N GLY A 45 10.34 0.95 -16.87
CA GLY A 45 10.29 -0.42 -17.37
C GLY A 45 8.97 -0.75 -18.08
N PHE A 46 7.84 -0.27 -17.55
CA PHE A 46 6.53 -0.47 -18.19
C PHE A 46 6.44 0.24 -19.54
N ILE A 47 6.95 1.48 -19.63
CA ILE A 47 7.02 2.22 -20.90
C ILE A 47 7.86 1.45 -21.92
N GLU A 48 9.05 1.00 -21.51
CA GLU A 48 9.99 0.29 -22.38
C GLU A 48 9.42 -1.01 -22.92
N GLU A 49 8.70 -1.78 -22.11
CA GLU A 49 8.17 -3.10 -22.50
C GLU A 49 6.82 -3.05 -23.22
N HIS A 50 5.95 -2.09 -22.86
CA HIS A 50 4.54 -2.12 -23.30
C HIS A 50 4.05 -0.90 -24.06
N LEU A 51 4.76 0.24 -24.00
CA LEU A 51 4.31 1.47 -24.68
C LEU A 51 5.24 1.86 -25.84
N ASN A 52 6.50 1.46 -25.79
CA ASN A 52 7.42 1.61 -26.92
C ASN A 52 7.06 0.60 -28.02
N GLY A 53 6.78 1.11 -29.23
CA GLY A 53 6.44 0.30 -30.41
C GLY A 53 4.96 0.36 -30.76
N GLU A 54 4.11 -0.31 -29.98
CA GLU A 54 2.65 -0.33 -30.16
C GLU A 54 1.94 0.23 -28.92
N PRO A 55 1.75 1.56 -28.83
CA PRO A 55 1.17 2.18 -27.64
C PRO A 55 -0.29 1.76 -27.43
N ILE A 56 -0.67 1.58 -26.17
CA ILE A 56 -2.06 1.36 -25.77
C ILE A 56 -2.90 2.57 -26.21
N THR A 57 -3.89 2.34 -27.07
CA THR A 57 -4.70 3.41 -27.68
C THR A 57 -5.94 3.79 -26.88
N SER A 58 -6.38 2.93 -25.96
CA SER A 58 -7.46 3.23 -25.02
C SER A 58 -6.96 4.11 -23.86
N GLN A 59 -7.88 4.86 -23.25
CA GLN A 59 -7.59 5.64 -22.06
C GLN A 59 -7.07 4.72 -20.94
N LEU A 60 -5.91 5.05 -20.38
CA LEU A 60 -5.33 4.35 -19.24
C LEU A 60 -5.97 4.84 -17.92
N VAL A 61 -6.26 3.90 -17.03
CA VAL A 61 -6.67 4.15 -15.64
C VAL A 61 -5.72 3.42 -14.70
N VAL A 62 -4.98 4.15 -13.87
CA VAL A 62 -4.11 3.57 -12.84
C VAL A 62 -4.89 3.42 -11.54
N ILE A 63 -4.79 2.23 -10.94
CA ILE A 63 -5.53 1.85 -9.74
C ILE A 63 -4.53 1.27 -8.75
N SER A 64 -4.39 1.88 -7.57
CA SER A 64 -3.58 1.31 -6.50
C SER A 64 -4.27 0.12 -5.83
N SER A 65 -3.49 -0.73 -5.16
CA SER A 65 -3.98 -1.71 -4.19
C SER A 65 -5.16 -1.17 -3.35
N PRO A 66 -6.28 -1.92 -3.17
CA PRO A 66 -7.44 -1.46 -2.44
C PRO A 66 -7.14 -1.05 -0.99
N TYR A 67 -7.78 0.04 -0.54
CA TYR A 67 -7.69 0.51 0.84
C TYR A 67 -9.00 1.17 1.29
N SER A 68 -9.22 1.19 2.60
CA SER A 68 -10.34 1.90 3.22
C SER A 68 -9.99 3.39 3.34
N PHE A 69 -9.67 3.88 4.55
CA PHE A 69 -9.31 5.27 4.77
C PHE A 69 -7.81 5.51 4.58
N ILE A 70 -6.96 4.75 5.28
CA ILE A 70 -5.50 4.96 5.25
C ILE A 70 -4.92 4.31 3.99
N PRO A 71 -4.15 5.05 3.17
CA PRO A 71 -3.47 4.48 2.00
C PRO A 71 -2.45 3.38 2.36
N THR A 72 -2.11 2.55 1.37
CA THR A 72 -0.98 1.61 1.45
C THR A 72 0.34 2.28 1.06
N ALA A 73 1.49 1.64 1.33
CA ALA A 73 2.79 2.12 0.83
C ALA A 73 2.79 2.21 -0.72
N THR A 74 2.15 1.24 -1.37
CA THR A 74 1.91 1.19 -2.82
C THR A 74 1.25 2.46 -3.35
N TYR A 75 0.36 3.12 -2.58
CA TYR A 75 -0.28 4.37 -3.01
C TYR A 75 0.75 5.46 -3.32
N THR A 76 1.77 5.61 -2.47
CA THR A 76 2.85 6.59 -2.66
C THR A 76 3.71 6.24 -3.86
N LEU A 77 4.06 4.96 -4.03
CA LEU A 77 4.76 4.47 -5.23
C LEU A 77 3.95 4.78 -6.50
N LYS A 78 2.64 4.49 -6.48
CA LYS A 78 1.71 4.75 -7.58
C LYS A 78 1.68 6.22 -7.98
N ASN A 79 1.71 7.16 -7.03
CA ASN A 79 1.74 8.60 -7.36
C ASN A 79 2.99 8.97 -8.19
N TYR A 80 4.14 8.39 -7.86
CA TYR A 80 5.38 8.61 -8.61
C TYR A 80 5.38 7.89 -9.96
N PHE A 81 4.86 6.65 -10.01
CA PHE A 81 4.62 5.93 -11.26
C PHE A 81 3.75 6.75 -12.23
N VAL A 82 2.60 7.23 -11.76
CA VAL A 82 1.67 8.08 -12.52
C VAL A 82 2.35 9.36 -13.01
N SER A 83 3.12 10.02 -12.14
CA SER A 83 3.83 11.25 -12.49
C SER A 83 4.87 11.02 -13.58
N ALA A 84 5.64 9.93 -13.51
CA ALA A 84 6.63 9.57 -14.53
C ALA A 84 5.96 9.18 -15.85
N LEU A 85 4.92 8.34 -15.80
CA LEU A 85 4.17 7.90 -16.97
C LEU A 85 3.48 9.08 -17.68
N ASN A 86 2.85 9.99 -16.94
CA ASN A 86 2.20 11.17 -17.51
C ASN A 86 3.18 12.12 -18.21
N ARG A 87 4.40 12.27 -17.69
CA ARG A 87 5.44 13.06 -18.38
C ARG A 87 5.78 12.45 -19.73
N TRP A 88 5.93 11.14 -19.79
CA TRP A 88 6.21 10.43 -21.03
C TRP A 88 5.02 10.54 -22.01
N LEU A 89 3.80 10.28 -21.55
CA LEU A 89 2.58 10.37 -22.38
C LEU A 89 2.40 11.79 -22.95
N ALA A 90 2.53 12.82 -22.11
CA ALA A 90 2.42 14.20 -22.55
C ALA A 90 3.51 14.58 -23.56
N HIS A 91 4.75 14.10 -23.38
CA HIS A 91 5.84 14.31 -24.34
C HIS A 91 5.55 13.68 -25.71
N HIS A 92 4.79 12.59 -25.75
CA HIS A 92 4.39 11.89 -26.97
C HIS A 92 3.01 12.32 -27.50
N ASN A 93 2.42 13.40 -26.95
CA ASN A 93 1.08 13.87 -27.29
C ASN A 93 -0.03 12.82 -27.09
N LEU A 94 0.15 11.92 -26.12
CA LEU A 94 -0.83 10.91 -25.74
C LEU A 94 -1.69 11.37 -24.55
N PRO A 95 -2.93 10.89 -24.40
CA PRO A 95 -3.75 11.17 -23.23
C PRO A 95 -3.04 10.73 -21.94
N VAL A 96 -2.99 11.63 -20.95
CA VAL A 96 -2.48 11.31 -19.62
C VAL A 96 -3.39 10.28 -18.93
N VAL A 97 -2.83 9.55 -17.97
CA VAL A 97 -3.60 8.57 -17.22
C VAL A 97 -4.70 9.24 -16.39
N GLN A 98 -5.79 8.52 -16.23
CA GLN A 98 -6.77 8.79 -15.20
C GLN A 98 -6.49 7.88 -14.00
N GLU A 99 -7.07 8.20 -12.85
CA GLU A 99 -6.92 7.40 -11.64
C GLU A 99 -8.30 6.97 -11.13
N ALA A 100 -8.38 5.76 -10.60
CA ALA A 100 -9.55 5.27 -9.87
C ALA A 100 -9.11 4.58 -8.58
N LYS A 101 -10.04 4.50 -7.62
CA LYS A 101 -9.83 3.82 -6.35
C LYS A 101 -10.74 2.60 -6.28
N VAL A 102 -10.18 1.47 -5.87
CA VAL A 102 -10.98 0.37 -5.34
C VAL A 102 -11.19 0.61 -3.85
N HIS A 103 -12.44 0.86 -3.48
CA HIS A 103 -12.85 1.01 -2.10
C HIS A 103 -12.93 -0.37 -1.47
N ARG A 104 -12.23 -0.55 -0.36
CA ARG A 104 -12.33 -1.75 0.47
C ARG A 104 -13.24 -1.46 1.66
N THR A 105 -14.36 -2.17 1.76
CA THR A 105 -15.19 -2.16 2.95
C THR A 105 -14.72 -3.26 3.89
N ILE A 106 -14.32 -2.89 5.10
CA ILE A 106 -14.05 -3.86 6.17
C ILE A 106 -15.40 -4.17 6.80
N THR A 107 -15.93 -5.36 6.52
CA THR A 107 -17.29 -5.75 6.93
C THR A 107 -17.37 -6.12 8.42
N TYR A 108 -16.26 -6.17 9.16
CA TYR A 108 -16.23 -6.64 10.54
C TYR A 108 -16.03 -5.54 11.57
N LYS A 109 -17.10 -5.34 12.33
CA LYS A 109 -17.17 -4.57 13.58
C LYS A 109 -17.34 -5.47 14.83
N GLU A 110 -17.37 -6.79 14.68
CA GLU A 110 -17.74 -7.70 15.78
C GLU A 110 -16.54 -8.50 16.32
N ASP A 111 -16.59 -8.72 17.64
CA ASP A 111 -15.51 -9.03 18.57
C ASP A 111 -14.51 -10.11 18.14
N TYR A 112 -13.24 -9.69 17.99
CA TYR A 112 -12.07 -10.56 17.78
C TYR A 112 -11.77 -11.51 18.96
N GLY A 113 -12.39 -11.27 20.12
CA GLY A 113 -12.04 -11.93 21.39
C GLY A 113 -12.47 -13.39 21.51
N GLU A 114 -13.48 -13.83 20.75
CA GLU A 114 -14.17 -15.11 20.98
C GLU A 114 -14.11 -16.10 19.80
N LEU A 115 -13.48 -15.74 18.68
CA LEU A 115 -13.61 -16.51 17.43
C LEU A 115 -12.53 -17.57 17.23
N ASP A 116 -12.96 -18.78 16.83
CA ASP A 116 -12.10 -19.92 16.51
C ASP A 116 -11.46 -19.84 15.10
N ALA A 117 -10.60 -20.81 14.78
CA ALA A 117 -9.82 -20.84 13.54
C ALA A 117 -10.70 -20.98 12.27
N GLU A 118 -11.85 -21.65 12.36
CA GLU A 118 -12.76 -21.85 11.22
C GLU A 118 -13.60 -20.58 10.97
N GLN A 119 -14.03 -19.91 12.03
CA GLN A 119 -14.69 -18.61 11.97
C GLN A 119 -13.76 -17.55 11.39
N ARG A 120 -12.48 -17.53 11.78
CA ARG A 120 -11.44 -16.64 11.20
C ARG A 120 -11.27 -16.82 9.68
N LEU A 121 -11.38 -18.04 9.17
CA LEU A 121 -11.28 -18.33 7.73
C LEU A 121 -12.50 -17.83 6.96
N LYS A 122 -13.71 -17.95 7.51
CA LYS A 122 -14.94 -17.36 6.93
C LYS A 122 -14.87 -15.83 6.92
N LEU A 123 -14.19 -15.22 7.91
CA LEU A 123 -14.09 -13.77 7.99
C LEU A 123 -13.29 -13.16 6.82
N ILE A 124 -12.14 -13.76 6.47
CA ILE A 124 -11.27 -13.29 5.37
C ILE A 124 -12.01 -13.27 4.01
N GLY A 125 -13.07 -14.06 3.85
CA GLY A 125 -13.87 -14.16 2.64
C GLY A 125 -14.84 -13.00 2.35
N ASN A 126 -15.08 -12.06 3.30
CA ASN A 126 -16.09 -11.00 3.14
C ASN A 126 -15.52 -9.57 3.06
N ASP A 127 -14.26 -9.37 2.66
CA ASP A 127 -13.87 -8.06 2.14
C ASP A 127 -14.71 -7.77 0.89
N SER A 128 -15.46 -6.67 0.87
CA SER A 128 -16.12 -6.20 -0.35
C SER A 128 -15.29 -5.11 -1.02
N PHE A 129 -15.12 -5.25 -2.32
CA PHE A 129 -14.42 -4.29 -3.15
C PHE A 129 -15.42 -3.55 -4.03
N HIS A 130 -15.29 -2.24 -4.10
CA HIS A 130 -16.16 -1.41 -4.93
C HIS A 130 -15.33 -0.49 -5.81
N ILE A 131 -15.66 -0.47 -7.10
CA ILE A 131 -15.10 0.43 -8.10
C ILE A 131 -16.22 1.00 -8.97
N ASP A 132 -16.05 2.23 -9.45
CA ASP A 132 -16.99 2.87 -10.36
C ASP A 132 -16.90 2.22 -11.75
N LYS A 133 -17.86 1.31 -12.04
CA LYS A 133 -17.95 0.57 -13.31
C LYS A 133 -18.15 1.48 -14.51
N ASP A 134 -18.98 2.51 -14.36
CA ASP A 134 -19.34 3.41 -15.45
C ASP A 134 -18.14 4.27 -15.83
N PHE A 135 -17.38 4.72 -14.84
CA PHE A 135 -16.15 5.45 -15.06
C PHE A 135 -15.11 4.60 -15.82
N ILE A 136 -14.92 3.34 -15.48
CA ILE A 136 -13.85 2.51 -16.06
C ILE A 136 -14.21 1.87 -17.41
N LYS A 137 -15.47 1.94 -17.85
CA LYS A 137 -15.95 1.28 -19.07
C LYS A 137 -15.13 1.65 -20.31
N GLY A 138 -14.67 0.63 -21.06
CA GLY A 138 -13.91 0.79 -22.31
C GLY A 138 -12.47 1.29 -22.15
N LYS A 139 -11.97 1.39 -20.90
CA LYS A 139 -10.61 1.84 -20.58
C LYS A 139 -9.67 0.65 -20.37
N THR A 140 -8.36 0.88 -20.39
CA THR A 140 -7.37 -0.12 -19.94
C THR A 140 -7.01 0.14 -18.49
N LEU A 141 -7.07 -0.90 -17.66
CA LEU A 141 -6.86 -0.80 -16.22
C LEU A 141 -5.45 -1.27 -15.87
N LEU A 142 -4.72 -0.45 -15.13
CA LEU A 142 -3.41 -0.76 -14.59
C LEU A 142 -3.54 -0.90 -13.07
N PHE A 143 -3.71 -2.12 -12.57
CA PHE A 143 -3.71 -2.39 -11.14
C PHE A 143 -2.28 -2.51 -10.63
N LEU A 144 -1.89 -1.61 -9.73
CA LEU A 144 -0.53 -1.53 -9.22
C LEU A 144 -0.47 -2.04 -7.79
N ASP A 145 0.41 -3.01 -7.55
CA ASP A 145 0.85 -3.42 -6.21
C ASP A 145 2.38 -3.45 -6.08
N ASP A 146 2.90 -3.60 -4.86
CA ASP A 146 4.34 -3.55 -4.62
C ASP A 146 5.05 -4.87 -4.95
N ILE A 147 4.58 -6.00 -4.44
CA ILE A 147 5.21 -7.30 -4.69
C ILE A 147 4.17 -8.41 -4.83
N LYS A 148 4.38 -9.29 -5.81
CA LYS A 148 3.60 -10.52 -5.96
C LYS A 148 4.38 -11.71 -5.41
N ILE A 149 3.92 -12.26 -4.29
CA ILE A 149 4.53 -13.45 -3.66
C ILE A 149 3.71 -14.71 -3.96
N THR A 150 2.47 -14.75 -3.50
CA THR A 150 1.55 -15.89 -3.69
C THR A 150 0.53 -15.67 -4.80
N GLY A 151 0.37 -14.41 -5.25
CA GLY A 151 -0.71 -14.00 -6.16
C GLY A 151 -2.07 -13.83 -5.49
N SER A 152 -2.18 -13.92 -4.15
CA SER A 152 -3.46 -13.78 -3.44
C SER A 152 -4.14 -12.43 -3.70
N HIS A 153 -3.36 -11.34 -3.83
CA HIS A 153 -3.90 -10.02 -4.18
C HIS A 153 -4.51 -10.00 -5.59
N GLU A 154 -3.78 -10.52 -6.57
CA GLU A 154 -4.24 -10.68 -7.95
C GLU A 154 -5.55 -11.46 -8.01
N HIS A 155 -5.60 -12.59 -7.30
CA HIS A 155 -6.80 -13.42 -7.24
C HIS A 155 -8.02 -12.65 -6.69
N MET A 156 -7.85 -11.83 -5.64
CA MET A 156 -8.93 -10.99 -5.10
C MET A 156 -9.38 -9.92 -6.10
N ILE A 157 -8.46 -9.26 -6.80
CA ILE A 157 -8.80 -8.27 -7.83
C ILE A 157 -9.53 -8.94 -8.99
N MET A 158 -9.07 -10.10 -9.46
CA MET A 158 -9.74 -10.82 -10.54
C MET A 158 -11.12 -11.34 -10.14
N LYS A 159 -11.30 -11.76 -8.88
CA LYS A 159 -12.62 -12.08 -8.35
C LYS A 159 -13.56 -10.86 -8.41
N MET A 160 -13.09 -9.68 -8.00
CA MET A 160 -13.87 -8.44 -8.13
C MET A 160 -14.20 -8.14 -9.60
N VAL A 161 -13.23 -8.28 -10.52
CA VAL A 161 -13.43 -8.10 -11.97
C VAL A 161 -14.55 -8.99 -12.49
N ASP A 162 -14.54 -10.27 -12.11
CA ASP A 162 -15.56 -11.26 -12.51
C ASP A 162 -16.93 -10.94 -11.89
N GLU A 163 -17.00 -10.66 -10.58
CA GLU A 163 -18.22 -10.26 -9.87
C GLU A 163 -18.83 -8.98 -10.47
N TYR A 164 -17.97 -8.08 -10.94
CA TYR A 164 -18.37 -6.81 -11.52
C TYR A 164 -18.68 -6.92 -13.02
N GLY A 165 -18.36 -8.05 -13.67
CA GLY A 165 -18.55 -8.25 -15.10
C GLY A 165 -17.78 -7.24 -15.95
N LEU A 166 -16.59 -6.84 -15.50
CA LEU A 166 -15.76 -5.87 -16.21
C LEU A 166 -15.20 -6.53 -17.47
N ASP A 167 -15.19 -5.83 -18.60
CA ASP A 167 -14.71 -6.33 -19.91
C ASP A 167 -13.38 -5.70 -20.35
N ASN A 168 -12.77 -4.90 -19.46
CA ASN A 168 -11.56 -4.12 -19.71
C ASN A 168 -10.34 -4.98 -20.03
N ASN A 169 -9.39 -4.41 -20.78
CA ASN A 169 -8.02 -4.94 -20.78
C ASN A 169 -7.35 -4.57 -19.45
N ILE A 170 -6.67 -5.53 -18.83
CA ILE A 170 -6.13 -5.42 -17.48
C ILE A 170 -4.64 -5.75 -17.49
N PHE A 171 -3.86 -4.86 -16.89
CA PHE A 171 -2.49 -5.11 -16.49
C PHE A 171 -2.38 -5.16 -14.97
N MET A 172 -1.86 -6.27 -14.45
CA MET A 172 -1.42 -6.39 -13.07
C MET A 172 0.06 -6.01 -13.01
N LEU A 173 0.35 -4.84 -12.44
CA LEU A 173 1.69 -4.25 -12.37
C LEU A 173 2.27 -4.44 -10.98
N TYR A 174 3.49 -4.96 -10.92
CA TYR A 174 4.23 -5.15 -9.67
C TYR A 174 5.63 -4.56 -9.77
N PHE A 175 6.14 -4.00 -8.66
CA PHE A 175 7.56 -3.66 -8.60
C PHE A 175 8.43 -4.93 -8.61
N ALA A 176 7.99 -6.00 -7.93
CA ALA A 176 8.66 -7.30 -7.97
C ALA A 176 7.68 -8.48 -7.98
N GLU A 177 8.12 -9.63 -8.50
CA GLU A 177 7.37 -10.89 -8.46
C GLU A 177 8.29 -12.05 -8.05
N LEU A 178 7.83 -12.87 -7.10
CA LEU A 178 8.45 -14.15 -6.77
C LEU A 178 8.03 -15.21 -7.78
N ILE A 179 8.88 -15.45 -8.77
CA ILE A 179 8.60 -16.45 -9.82
C ILE A 179 9.11 -17.85 -9.46
N ASN A 180 10.09 -17.96 -8.56
CA ASN A 180 10.59 -19.26 -8.10
C ASN A 180 9.69 -19.83 -7.00
N LYS A 181 8.86 -20.81 -7.38
CA LYS A 181 7.93 -21.53 -6.48
C LYS A 181 8.61 -22.38 -5.40
N GLY A 182 9.91 -22.62 -5.50
CA GLY A 182 10.69 -23.32 -4.48
C GLY A 182 11.07 -22.44 -3.29
N ILE A 183 10.95 -21.12 -3.42
CA ILE A 183 11.22 -20.17 -2.33
C ILE A 183 9.97 -20.04 -1.47
N HIS A 184 10.17 -20.12 -0.15
CA HIS A 184 9.07 -20.02 0.79
C HIS A 184 8.49 -18.59 0.82
N PRO A 185 7.15 -18.41 0.83
CA PRO A 185 6.50 -17.10 0.85
C PRO A 185 6.90 -16.17 2.02
N SER A 186 7.48 -16.71 3.09
CA SER A 186 8.03 -15.93 4.21
C SER A 186 9.14 -14.95 3.81
N ILE A 187 9.66 -15.03 2.58
CA ILE A 187 10.58 -14.04 2.03
C ILE A 187 9.97 -12.62 2.04
N GLU A 188 8.64 -12.50 1.94
CA GLU A 188 7.98 -11.21 2.09
C GLU A 188 8.19 -10.63 3.49
N ASN A 189 8.11 -11.47 4.53
CA ASN A 189 8.35 -11.03 5.91
C ASN A 189 9.81 -10.62 6.10
N TYR A 190 10.74 -11.37 5.53
CA TYR A 190 12.14 -10.98 5.52
C TYR A 190 12.34 -9.59 4.89
N LEU A 191 11.78 -9.35 3.70
CA LEU A 191 11.87 -8.05 3.01
C LEU A 191 11.19 -6.92 3.81
N ASN A 192 10.01 -7.18 4.36
CA ASN A 192 9.26 -6.21 5.15
C ASN A 192 10.07 -5.71 6.35
N TYR A 193 10.69 -6.63 7.09
CA TYR A 193 11.36 -6.31 8.35
C TYR A 193 12.87 -6.11 8.22
N TYR A 194 13.47 -6.26 7.03
CA TYR A 194 14.92 -6.24 6.84
C TYR A 194 15.64 -5.10 7.58
N GLN A 195 15.19 -3.86 7.40
CA GLN A 195 15.79 -2.67 8.02
C GLN A 195 15.05 -2.21 9.28
N VAL A 196 13.72 -2.30 9.29
CA VAL A 196 12.87 -1.82 10.39
C VAL A 196 12.48 -3.00 11.27
N GLN A 197 13.16 -3.16 12.40
CA GLN A 197 12.97 -4.29 13.33
C GLN A 197 12.14 -3.85 14.56
N THR A 198 12.30 -2.60 14.98
CA THR A 198 11.67 -1.99 16.14
C THR A 198 10.96 -0.69 15.77
N ILE A 199 10.08 -0.21 16.65
CA ILE A 199 9.40 1.07 16.46
C ILE A 199 10.40 2.24 16.39
N PHE A 200 11.56 2.14 17.05
CA PHE A 200 12.59 3.17 17.08
C PHE A 200 13.34 3.30 15.75
N ASP A 201 13.40 2.24 14.93
CA ASP A 201 14.00 2.30 13.59
C ASP A 201 13.23 3.23 12.63
N LEU A 202 11.96 3.54 12.97
CA LEU A 202 11.13 4.48 12.22
C LEU A 202 11.60 5.92 12.34
N ASP A 203 12.42 6.29 13.33
CA ASP A 203 12.84 7.67 13.56
C ASP A 203 13.55 8.24 12.33
N SER A 204 14.46 7.45 11.74
CA SER A 204 15.19 7.86 10.54
C SER A 204 14.28 8.07 9.32
N ILE A 205 13.12 7.42 9.27
CA ILE A 205 12.16 7.51 8.17
C ILE A 205 11.21 8.69 8.42
N ILE A 206 10.65 8.80 9.63
CA ILE A 206 9.71 9.86 10.01
C ILE A 206 10.38 11.24 9.96
N LEU A 207 11.62 11.33 10.46
CA LEU A 207 12.36 12.60 10.55
C LEU A 207 13.10 12.97 9.26
N SER A 208 12.99 12.15 8.20
CA SER A 208 13.65 12.40 6.90
C SER A 208 13.13 13.64 6.16
N GLY A 209 11.98 14.19 6.56
CA GLY A 209 11.26 15.24 5.84
C GLY A 209 10.52 14.75 4.58
N LYS A 210 10.56 13.43 4.31
CA LYS A 210 9.93 12.77 3.15
C LYS A 210 9.10 11.56 3.61
N PHE A 211 8.49 11.67 4.78
CA PHE A 211 7.65 10.60 5.34
C PHE A 211 6.25 10.60 4.72
N SER A 212 5.77 9.41 4.36
CA SER A 212 4.40 9.18 3.92
C SER A 212 3.72 8.15 4.83
N ILE A 213 2.71 8.62 5.59
CA ILE A 213 1.93 7.73 6.45
C ILE A 213 1.17 6.70 5.63
N ASN A 214 1.09 5.47 6.13
CA ASN A 214 0.35 4.38 5.50
C ASN A 214 -0.21 3.40 6.54
N THR A 215 -1.11 2.53 6.12
CA THR A 215 -1.83 1.63 7.03
C THR A 215 -0.93 0.67 7.80
N ARG A 216 0.22 0.24 7.24
CA ARG A 216 1.14 -0.68 7.94
C ARG A 216 1.77 0.02 9.13
N ILE A 217 2.26 1.25 8.92
CA ILE A 217 2.92 2.04 9.98
C ILE A 217 1.96 2.34 11.12
N VAL A 218 0.73 2.78 10.80
CA VAL A 218 -0.27 3.09 11.83
C VAL A 218 -0.57 1.86 12.68
N LYS A 219 -0.81 0.70 12.03
CA LYS A 219 -1.03 -0.57 12.76
C LYS A 219 0.20 -0.99 13.56
N TYR A 220 1.39 -0.87 12.99
CA TYR A 220 2.64 -1.27 13.62
C TYR A 220 2.93 -0.45 14.89
N ILE A 221 2.76 0.87 14.81
CA ILE A 221 2.92 1.78 15.94
C ILE A 221 1.85 1.53 17.00
N LEU A 222 0.57 1.43 16.63
CA LEU A 222 -0.50 1.29 17.61
C LEU A 222 -0.55 -0.09 18.29
N ASN A 223 -0.07 -1.15 17.64
CA ASN A 223 0.06 -2.50 18.24
C ASN A 223 1.34 -2.68 19.06
N TYR A 224 2.24 -1.70 19.07
CA TYR A 224 3.49 -1.83 19.83
C TYR A 224 3.21 -1.82 21.33
N ASP A 225 4.12 -2.42 22.12
CA ASP A 225 3.95 -2.43 23.57
C ASP A 225 3.85 -1.01 24.13
N HIS A 226 3.01 -0.84 25.16
CA HIS A 226 2.64 0.49 25.64
C HIS A 226 3.84 1.29 26.16
N ASP A 227 4.83 0.64 26.77
CA ASP A 227 5.96 1.32 27.38
C ASP A 227 6.90 1.88 26.31
N SER A 228 7.30 1.05 25.35
CA SER A 228 8.11 1.48 24.22
C SER A 228 7.36 2.49 23.34
N PHE A 229 6.06 2.32 23.16
CA PHE A 229 5.21 3.28 22.44
C PHE A 229 5.26 4.68 23.07
N ARG A 230 5.14 4.77 24.40
CA ARG A 230 5.22 6.05 25.13
C ARG A 230 6.57 6.72 24.93
N VAL A 231 7.67 5.95 25.04
CA VAL A 231 9.03 6.45 24.83
C VAL A 231 9.21 6.93 23.39
N PHE A 232 8.74 6.14 22.41
CA PHE A 232 8.84 6.48 21.00
C PHE A 232 8.14 7.80 20.66
N LEU A 233 6.96 8.05 21.24
CA LEU A 233 6.15 9.23 20.93
C LEU A 233 6.71 10.52 21.55
N GLN A 234 7.44 10.45 22.66
CA GLN A 234 7.95 11.62 23.41
C GLN A 234 8.76 12.60 22.55
N ASN A 235 9.50 12.10 21.56
CA ASN A 235 10.39 12.90 20.72
C ASN A 235 9.84 13.07 19.29
N LYS A 236 8.53 12.93 19.08
CA LYS A 236 7.94 13.06 17.75
C LYS A 236 7.37 14.47 17.52
N PRO A 237 7.49 14.99 16.29
CA PRO A 237 6.83 16.25 15.92
C PRO A 237 5.32 16.17 16.14
N GLU A 238 4.72 17.26 16.61
CA GLU A 238 3.29 17.35 16.85
C GLU A 238 2.46 17.03 15.60
N ASP A 239 2.89 17.50 14.43
CA ASP A 239 2.23 17.20 13.14
C ASP A 239 2.18 15.69 12.86
N PHE A 240 3.24 14.96 13.21
CA PHE A 240 3.25 13.50 13.06
C PHE A 240 2.26 12.84 14.02
N ILE A 241 2.19 13.30 15.28
CA ILE A 241 1.29 12.75 16.30
C ILE A 241 -0.17 12.99 15.91
N ASN A 242 -0.50 14.21 15.45
CA ASN A 242 -1.84 14.54 14.94
C ASN A 242 -2.20 13.67 13.73
N ASN A 243 -1.30 13.58 12.74
CA ASN A 243 -1.55 12.75 11.56
C ASN A 243 -1.74 11.26 11.90
N LEU A 244 -0.91 10.71 12.80
CA LEU A 244 -1.08 9.34 13.30
C LEU A 244 -2.46 9.14 13.95
N TYR A 245 -2.89 10.09 14.77
CA TYR A 245 -4.20 10.05 15.43
C TYR A 245 -5.35 10.12 14.41
N ASP A 246 -5.32 11.08 13.49
CA ASP A 246 -6.36 11.31 12.49
C ASP A 246 -6.49 10.12 11.53
N MET A 247 -5.35 9.55 11.10
CA MET A 247 -5.35 8.33 10.28
C MET A 247 -6.00 7.16 11.02
N ALA A 248 -5.68 6.98 12.30
CA ALA A 248 -6.27 5.93 13.10
C ALA A 248 -7.79 6.13 13.30
N LEU A 249 -8.22 7.38 13.58
CA LEU A 249 -9.63 7.72 13.72
C LEU A 249 -10.41 7.47 12.43
N GLY A 250 -9.91 7.97 11.29
CA GLY A 250 -10.56 7.83 9.99
C GLY A 250 -10.70 6.37 9.54
N ASN A 251 -9.79 5.50 9.98
CA ASN A 251 -9.89 4.05 9.73
C ASN A 251 -10.68 3.28 10.81
N GLY A 252 -11.30 3.98 11.77
CA GLY A 252 -12.14 3.37 12.81
C GLY A 252 -11.38 2.67 13.93
N TYR A 253 -10.05 2.81 14.04
CA TYR A 253 -9.24 2.08 15.02
C TYR A 253 -9.56 2.41 16.47
N HIS A 254 -10.19 3.56 16.74
CA HIS A 254 -10.70 3.91 18.08
C HIS A 254 -11.79 2.96 18.60
N THR A 255 -12.41 2.19 17.71
CA THR A 255 -13.41 1.16 18.08
C THR A 255 -12.78 -0.19 18.43
N MET A 256 -11.47 -0.36 18.23
CA MET A 256 -10.78 -1.65 18.43
C MET A 256 -10.03 -1.66 19.76
N GLU A 257 -10.33 -2.62 20.63
CA GLU A 257 -9.76 -2.71 21.99
C GLU A 257 -8.24 -2.78 22.00
N CYS A 258 -7.62 -3.53 21.07
CA CYS A 258 -6.17 -3.70 21.01
C CYS A 258 -5.42 -2.37 20.80
N TYR A 259 -6.05 -1.36 20.20
CA TYR A 259 -5.45 -0.05 19.95
C TYR A 259 -5.74 0.98 21.04
N GLN A 260 -6.72 0.73 21.91
CA GLN A 260 -7.18 1.71 22.90
C GLN A 260 -6.08 2.22 23.84
N PRO A 261 -5.16 1.39 24.38
CA PRO A 261 -4.12 1.88 25.30
C PRO A 261 -3.25 2.98 24.67
N ASN A 262 -2.79 2.74 23.44
CA ASN A 262 -1.91 3.66 22.73
C ASN A 262 -2.68 4.87 22.16
N LEU A 263 -3.90 4.67 21.64
CA LEU A 263 -4.76 5.78 21.18
C LEU A 263 -5.16 6.73 22.32
N ASN A 264 -5.46 6.19 23.51
CA ASN A 264 -5.78 7.01 24.68
C ASN A 264 -4.59 7.84 25.14
N TYR A 265 -3.36 7.30 25.00
CA TYR A 265 -2.15 8.07 25.29
C TYR A 265 -1.97 9.23 24.31
N ILE A 266 -2.13 8.99 23.00
CA ILE A 266 -2.06 10.06 21.98
C ILE A 266 -3.08 11.16 22.29
N LYS A 267 -4.33 10.79 22.54
CA LYS A 267 -5.41 11.74 22.87
C LYS A 267 -5.07 12.61 24.07
N LYS A 268 -4.48 12.02 25.13
CA LYS A 268 -4.05 12.76 26.32
C LYS A 268 -2.93 13.75 25.97
N GLN A 269 -1.93 13.34 25.21
CA GLN A 269 -0.85 14.23 24.78
C GLN A 269 -1.37 15.43 23.96
N LEU A 270 -2.21 15.19 22.97
CA LEU A 270 -2.83 16.24 22.15
C LEU A 270 -3.69 17.20 22.97
N SER A 271 -4.39 16.71 23.99
CA SER A 271 -5.16 17.58 24.90
C SER A 271 -4.29 18.50 25.76
N VAL A 272 -3.05 18.11 26.06
CA VAL A 272 -2.09 18.93 26.82
C VAL A 272 -1.50 20.01 25.91
N PHE A 273 -1.15 19.66 24.66
CA PHE A 273 -0.65 20.65 23.69
C PHE A 273 -1.64 21.79 23.47
N ASN A 274 -2.92 21.46 23.25
CA ASN A 274 -3.96 22.46 23.06
C ASN A 274 -4.20 23.38 24.27
N LYS A 275 -3.86 22.95 25.49
CA LYS A 275 -3.95 23.80 26.69
C LYS A 275 -2.78 24.75 26.86
N ASN A 276 -1.61 24.43 26.29
CA ASN A 276 -0.41 25.28 26.38
C ASN A 276 -0.39 26.40 25.34
N LEU A 277 -1.35 26.42 24.41
CA LEU A 277 -1.53 27.44 23.37
C LEU A 277 -2.65 28.45 23.69
N ALA A 278 -3.42 28.22 24.75
CA ALA A 278 -4.52 29.07 25.23
C ALA A 278 -4.08 29.92 26.43
#